data_AF-A0A7S3M9P3-F1
#
_entry.id   AF-A0A7S3M9P3-F1
#
_cell.length_a   1.000
_cell.length_b   1.000
_cell.length_c   1.000
_cell.angle_alpha   90.00
_cell.angle_beta   90.00
_cell.angle_gamma   90.00
#
_symmetry.space_group_name_H-M   'P 1'
#
loop_
_entity.id
_entity.type
_entity.pdbx_description
1 polymer ?
#
loop_
_entity_poly.entity_id
_entity_poly.type
_entity_poly.pdbx_seq_one_letter_code
_entity_poly.pdbx_strand_id
1 'polypeptide(L)'
;FAVPYLGHNLHDLLRIGEEVLRRPDAVGGSLLTLQKQVEELVQQRLGLPDLSKLLEPGEKMDSSSAATIAAMRGMTKAEKRLILAAYLAARIDKDDDMQLFLPEGRKRQRKRTAVVKKRPNGEDGPAFLRTPRPVPLPRFLAIYHRLARQGHLLGPALLEHIMSLKDAGLLRFAGGCVASLDRDPKIVCRVELPLARACAAELNVDMAEYLCRD
;
A
#
# COMPACT_ATOMS: atom_id res chain seq x y z
N PHE A 1 24.09 8.29 6.04
CA PHE A 1 23.24 7.16 6.46
C PHE A 1 23.30 7.06 7.98
N ALA A 2 22.27 7.50 8.69
CA ALA A 2 22.17 7.37 10.13
C ALA A 2 20.89 6.58 10.42
N VAL A 3 21.02 5.41 11.05
CA VAL A 3 19.91 4.55 11.49
C VAL A 3 19.53 5.03 12.89
N PRO A 4 18.45 5.83 13.08
CA PRO A 4 18.32 6.59 14.30
C PRO A 4 17.50 5.88 15.39
N TYR A 5 17.43 4.54 15.46
CA TYR A 5 16.59 3.88 16.49
C TYR A 5 17.08 2.51 16.99
N LEU A 6 18.35 2.13 16.77
CA LEU A 6 18.84 0.83 17.28
C LEU A 6 18.85 0.75 18.82
N GLY A 7 19.05 1.89 19.50
CA GLY A 7 19.12 1.94 20.98
C GLY A 7 17.78 1.79 21.70
N HIS A 8 16.68 2.35 21.18
CA HIS A 8 15.36 2.22 21.80
C HIS A 8 14.81 0.78 21.66
N ASN A 9 14.96 0.19 20.47
CA ASN A 9 14.48 -1.17 20.21
C ASN A 9 15.16 -2.22 21.11
N LEU A 10 16.46 -2.04 21.42
CA LEU A 10 17.18 -2.92 22.34
C LEU A 10 16.76 -2.72 23.80
N HIS A 11 16.46 -1.49 24.20
CA HIS A 11 16.00 -1.21 25.56
C HIS A 11 14.59 -1.78 25.82
N ASP A 12 13.72 -1.75 24.81
CA ASP A 12 12.40 -2.36 24.88
C ASP A 12 12.48 -3.89 24.95
N LEU A 13 13.36 -4.51 24.15
CA LEU A 13 13.63 -5.95 24.21
C LEU A 13 14.17 -6.39 25.58
N LEU A 14 15.11 -5.63 26.17
CA LEU A 14 15.64 -5.91 27.50
C LEU A 14 14.54 -5.81 28.56
N ARG A 15 13.69 -4.79 28.49
CA ARG A 15 12.57 -4.60 29.43
C ARG A 15 11.52 -5.70 29.30
N ILE A 16 11.27 -6.19 28.09
CA ILE A 16 10.41 -7.35 27.84
C ILE A 16 11.05 -8.61 28.44
N GLY A 17 12.35 -8.81 28.25
CA GLY A 17 13.10 -9.91 28.87
C GLY A 17 13.01 -9.92 30.40
N GLU A 18 13.17 -8.75 31.04
CA GLU A 18 13.01 -8.59 32.49
C GLU A 18 11.58 -8.90 32.97
N GLU A 19 10.56 -8.50 32.21
CA GLU A 19 9.15 -8.79 32.54
C GLU A 19 8.81 -10.26 32.38
N VAL A 20 9.38 -10.94 31.39
CA VAL A 20 9.23 -12.39 31.21
C VAL A 20 9.92 -13.14 32.36
N LEU A 21 11.12 -12.72 32.77
CA LEU A 21 11.85 -13.33 33.90
C LEU A 21 11.17 -13.11 35.26
N ARG A 22 10.37 -12.04 35.41
CA ARG A 22 9.56 -11.79 36.63
C ARG A 22 8.30 -12.65 36.71
N ARG A 23 7.89 -13.33 35.63
CA ARG A 23 6.71 -14.20 35.66
C ARG A 23 7.08 -15.58 36.21
N PRO A 24 6.32 -16.10 37.19
CA PRO A 24 6.63 -17.37 37.85
C PRO A 24 6.56 -18.59 36.89
N ASP A 25 5.87 -18.46 35.75
CA ASP A 25 5.73 -19.51 34.74
C ASP A 25 6.95 -19.65 33.80
N ALA A 26 7.93 -18.74 33.87
CA ALA A 26 9.13 -18.77 33.03
C ALA A 26 10.20 -19.75 33.54
N VAL A 27 10.12 -20.18 34.80
CA VAL A 27 11.08 -21.09 35.43
C VAL A 27 10.64 -22.54 35.18
N GLY A 28 10.83 -23.01 33.94
CA GLY A 28 10.58 -24.41 33.56
C GLY A 28 9.89 -24.63 32.22
N GLY A 29 9.51 -23.56 31.51
CA GLY A 29 8.89 -23.66 30.18
C GLY A 29 9.89 -24.01 29.08
N SER A 30 9.42 -24.76 28.07
CA SER A 30 10.17 -25.02 26.82
C SER A 30 10.58 -23.70 26.13
N LEU A 31 11.69 -23.70 25.39
CA LEU A 31 12.13 -22.54 24.59
C LEU A 31 10.99 -21.95 23.73
N LEU A 32 10.09 -22.80 23.26
CA LEU A 32 8.93 -22.41 22.45
C LEU A 32 7.88 -21.63 23.25
N THR A 33 7.68 -21.95 24.53
CA THR A 33 6.74 -21.20 25.38
C THR A 33 7.31 -19.83 25.74
N LEU A 34 8.62 -19.75 25.94
CA LEU A 34 9.32 -18.48 26.15
C LEU A 34 9.22 -17.58 24.91
N GLN A 35 9.49 -18.14 23.73
CA GLN A 35 9.37 -17.41 22.47
C GLN A 35 7.95 -16.84 22.29
N LYS A 36 6.93 -17.67 22.51
CA LYS A 36 5.53 -17.23 22.39
C LYS A 36 5.17 -16.09 23.34
N GLN A 37 5.64 -16.15 24.59
CA GLN A 37 5.41 -15.09 25.58
C GLN A 37 6.10 -13.78 25.22
N VAL A 38 7.32 -13.85 24.67
CA VAL A 38 8.04 -12.66 24.17
C VAL A 38 7.28 -12.04 23.00
N GLU A 39 6.84 -12.86 22.04
CA GLU A 39 6.07 -12.40 20.88
C GLU A 39 4.75 -11.72 21.29
N GLU A 40 4.01 -12.30 22.24
CA GLU A 40 2.77 -11.70 22.77
C GLU A 40 3.01 -10.34 23.43
N LEU A 41 4.07 -10.19 24.23
CA LEU A 41 4.42 -8.92 24.89
C LEU A 41 4.89 -7.85 23.90
N VAL A 42 5.64 -8.25 22.87
CA VAL A 42 6.04 -7.35 21.78
C VAL A 42 4.80 -6.86 21.03
N GLN A 43 3.88 -7.76 20.70
CA GLN A 43 2.64 -7.41 19.99
C GLN A 43 1.75 -6.46 20.80
N GLN A 44 1.58 -6.70 22.10
CA GLN A 44 0.82 -5.81 22.99
C GLN A 44 1.39 -4.39 23.04
N ARG A 45 2.72 -4.24 23.08
CA ARG A 45 3.37 -2.92 23.15
C ARG A 45 3.36 -2.17 21.84
N LEU A 46 3.40 -2.89 20.72
CA LEU A 46 3.31 -2.30 19.38
C LEU A 46 1.86 -2.00 18.97
N GLY A 47 0.87 -2.34 19.79
CA GLY A 47 -0.55 -2.20 19.46
C GLY A 47 -0.96 -3.07 18.27
N LEU A 48 -0.22 -4.13 18.00
CA LEU A 48 -0.50 -5.05 16.90
C LEU A 48 -1.59 -6.02 17.35
N PRO A 49 -2.69 -6.17 16.59
CA PRO A 49 -3.71 -7.17 16.90
C PRO A 49 -3.10 -8.57 16.82
N ASP A 50 -3.47 -9.43 17.78
CA ASP A 50 -2.98 -10.81 17.89
C ASP A 50 -3.26 -11.60 16.58
N LEU A 51 -2.19 -11.83 15.82
CA LEU A 51 -2.23 -12.54 14.53
C LEU A 51 -2.21 -14.07 14.70
N SER A 52 -2.02 -14.58 15.91
CA SER A 52 -1.90 -16.02 16.14
C SER A 52 -3.20 -16.78 15.86
N LYS A 53 -4.36 -16.10 15.92
CA LYS A 53 -5.66 -16.64 15.49
C LYS A 53 -5.86 -16.68 13.96
N LEU A 54 -4.98 -16.04 13.18
CA LEU A 54 -5.00 -16.09 11.72
C LEU A 54 -4.08 -17.18 11.16
N LEU A 55 -3.17 -17.71 11.99
CA LEU A 55 -2.23 -18.75 11.64
C LEU A 55 -2.75 -20.08 12.19
N GLU A 56 -3.80 -20.62 11.54
CA GLU A 56 -4.13 -22.04 11.70
C GLU A 56 -2.89 -22.88 11.31
N PRO A 57 -2.46 -23.84 12.14
CA PRO A 57 -1.25 -24.63 11.89
C PRO A 57 -1.55 -25.67 10.79
N GLY A 58 -1.55 -25.25 9.54
CA GLY A 58 -1.84 -26.15 8.42
C GLY A 58 -1.44 -25.63 7.04
N GLU A 59 -1.53 -24.32 6.80
CA GLU A 59 -1.16 -23.75 5.51
C GLU A 59 0.11 -22.92 5.65
N LYS A 60 1.13 -23.25 4.84
CA LYS A 60 2.28 -22.38 4.56
C LYS A 60 1.78 -21.16 3.80
N MET A 61 1.03 -20.33 4.50
CA MET A 61 0.57 -19.06 3.99
C MET A 61 1.76 -18.12 4.10
N ASP A 62 2.28 -17.67 2.96
CA ASP A 62 3.35 -16.68 2.93
C ASP A 62 2.97 -15.53 3.87
N SER A 63 3.87 -15.17 4.79
CA SER A 63 3.60 -14.14 5.80
C SER A 63 3.14 -12.81 5.18
N SER A 64 3.62 -12.51 3.97
CA SER A 64 3.17 -11.41 3.12
C SER A 64 1.68 -11.51 2.72
N SER A 65 1.18 -12.71 2.45
CA SER A 65 -0.24 -12.98 2.14
C SER A 65 -1.12 -12.81 3.38
N ALA A 66 -0.71 -13.35 4.54
CA ALA A 66 -1.45 -13.18 5.80
C ALA A 66 -1.53 -11.71 6.24
N ALA A 67 -0.42 -10.96 6.16
CA ALA A 67 -0.38 -9.53 6.47
C ALA A 67 -1.24 -8.71 5.50
N THR A 68 -1.23 -9.04 4.21
CA THR A 68 -2.07 -8.39 3.19
C THR A 68 -3.55 -8.60 3.47
N ILE A 69 -3.96 -9.82 3.82
CA ILE A 69 -5.35 -10.14 4.15
C ILE A 69 -5.78 -9.43 5.44
N ALA A 70 -4.94 -9.44 6.48
CA ALA A 70 -5.22 -8.75 7.72
C ALA A 70 -5.42 -7.23 7.48
N ALA A 71 -4.54 -6.60 6.70
CA ALA A 71 -4.68 -5.20 6.32
C ALA A 71 -5.98 -4.92 5.56
N MET A 72 -6.40 -5.82 4.67
CA MET A 72 -7.60 -5.64 3.86
C MET A 72 -8.92 -5.87 4.61
N ARG A 73 -8.94 -6.65 5.69
CA ARG A 73 -10.18 -6.94 6.45
C ARG A 73 -10.77 -5.69 7.12
N GLY A 74 -9.95 -4.72 7.48
CA GLY A 74 -10.39 -3.45 8.08
C GLY A 74 -10.73 -2.35 7.06
N MET A 75 -10.40 -2.54 5.78
CA MET A 75 -10.49 -1.47 4.79
C MET A 75 -11.85 -1.41 4.09
N THR A 76 -12.35 -0.20 3.92
CA THR A 76 -13.55 0.08 3.13
C THR A 76 -13.28 -0.12 1.63
N LYS A 77 -14.34 -0.30 0.85
CA LYS A 77 -14.22 -0.34 -0.64
C LYS A 77 -13.65 0.97 -1.20
N ALA A 78 -13.89 2.10 -0.54
CA ALA A 78 -13.34 3.38 -0.97
C ALA A 78 -11.82 3.42 -0.75
N GLU A 79 -11.33 2.97 0.41
CA GLU A 79 -9.91 2.88 0.72
C GLU A 79 -9.17 1.94 -0.23
N LYS A 80 -9.74 0.76 -0.50
CA LYS A 80 -9.18 -0.20 -1.48
C LYS A 80 -9.05 0.44 -2.88
N ARG A 81 -10.03 1.25 -3.30
CA ARG A 81 -9.97 1.99 -4.57
C ARG A 81 -8.92 3.09 -4.55
N LEU A 82 -8.78 3.81 -3.44
CA LEU A 82 -7.75 4.85 -3.27
C LEU A 82 -6.36 4.23 -3.31
N ILE A 83 -6.14 3.10 -2.64
CA ILE A 83 -4.91 2.32 -2.71
C ILE A 83 -4.58 1.97 -4.16
N LEU A 84 -5.53 1.39 -4.88
CA LEU A 84 -5.35 1.00 -6.27
C LEU A 84 -5.08 2.22 -7.17
N ALA A 85 -5.81 3.32 -6.99
CA ALA A 85 -5.61 4.55 -7.75
C ALA A 85 -4.20 5.13 -7.53
N ALA A 86 -3.75 5.21 -6.27
CA ALA A 86 -2.42 5.71 -5.93
C ALA A 86 -1.31 4.84 -6.54
N TYR A 87 -1.49 3.53 -6.47
CA TYR A 87 -0.55 2.56 -7.01
C TYR A 87 -0.42 2.68 -8.54
N LEU A 88 -1.55 2.73 -9.24
CA LEU A 88 -1.58 2.88 -10.70
C LEU A 88 -0.99 4.23 -11.11
N ALA A 89 -1.38 5.31 -10.44
CA ALA A 89 -0.89 6.66 -10.77
C ALA A 89 0.62 6.81 -10.59
N ALA A 90 1.21 6.10 -9.62
CA ALA A 90 2.65 6.15 -9.34
C ALA A 90 3.50 5.37 -10.35
N ARG A 91 2.90 4.44 -11.12
CA ARG A 91 3.61 3.53 -12.03
C ARG A 91 3.29 3.74 -13.51
N ILE A 92 2.10 4.26 -13.81
CA ILE A 92 1.67 4.60 -15.16
C ILE A 92 2.17 6.00 -15.52
N ASP A 93 2.57 6.19 -16.76
CA ASP A 93 2.94 7.52 -17.26
C ASP A 93 1.70 8.39 -17.49
N LYS A 94 1.81 9.69 -17.23
CA LYS A 94 0.72 10.65 -17.41
C LYS A 94 0.21 10.68 -18.86
N ASP A 95 1.09 10.40 -19.82
CA ASP A 95 0.76 10.39 -21.24
C ASP A 95 -0.16 9.22 -21.63
N ASP A 96 -0.18 8.16 -20.82
CA ASP A 96 -1.00 6.96 -21.04
C ASP A 96 -2.39 7.06 -20.37
N ASP A 97 -2.59 8.01 -19.45
CA ASP A 97 -3.83 8.15 -18.67
C ASP A 97 -5.07 8.29 -19.57
N MET A 98 -4.94 9.09 -20.64
CA MET A 98 -6.03 9.33 -21.59
C MET A 98 -6.48 8.05 -22.31
N GLN A 99 -5.57 7.11 -22.53
CA GLN A 99 -5.89 5.86 -23.22
C GLN A 99 -6.49 4.84 -22.25
N LEU A 100 -5.97 4.80 -21.02
CA LEU A 100 -6.30 3.79 -20.01
C LEU A 100 -7.60 4.13 -19.27
N PHE A 101 -7.81 5.40 -18.95
CA PHE A 101 -8.87 5.85 -18.07
C PHE A 101 -10.02 6.56 -18.77
N LEU A 102 -9.91 6.99 -20.04
CA LEU A 102 -11.03 7.57 -20.78
C LEU A 102 -11.67 6.58 -21.76
N PRO A 103 -13.02 6.48 -21.80
CA PRO A 103 -13.73 5.55 -22.66
C PRO A 103 -13.57 5.88 -24.15
N GLU A 104 -13.34 7.15 -24.49
CA GLU A 104 -13.12 7.61 -25.87
C GLU A 104 -11.74 7.22 -26.42
N GLY A 105 -10.74 7.06 -25.54
CA GLY A 105 -9.39 6.60 -25.89
C GLY A 105 -9.38 5.15 -26.39
N ARG A 106 -10.20 4.29 -25.78
CA ARG A 106 -10.33 2.86 -26.17
C ARG A 106 -10.89 2.67 -27.59
N LYS A 107 -11.83 3.52 -28.03
CA LYS A 107 -12.41 3.45 -29.39
C LYS A 107 -11.43 3.87 -30.48
N ARG A 108 -10.52 4.81 -30.19
CA ARG A 108 -9.51 5.28 -31.17
C ARG A 108 -8.39 4.27 -31.40
N GLN A 109 -8.12 3.37 -30.45
CA GLN A 109 -7.01 2.42 -30.57
C GLN A 109 -7.27 1.30 -31.58
N ARG A 110 -8.53 0.86 -31.75
CA ARG A 110 -8.90 -0.07 -32.84
C ARG A 110 -8.60 0.47 -34.25
N LYS A 111 -8.42 1.79 -34.41
CA LYS A 111 -8.09 2.43 -35.69
C LYS A 111 -6.63 2.88 -35.82
N ARG A 112 -5.81 2.75 -34.76
CA ARG A 112 -4.42 3.26 -34.71
C ARG A 112 -3.43 2.20 -34.21
N THR A 113 -3.60 0.96 -34.63
CA THR A 113 -2.53 -0.05 -34.60
C THR A 113 -1.54 0.23 -35.74
N ALA A 114 -0.81 1.34 -35.65
CA ALA A 114 0.41 1.61 -36.41
C ALA A 114 1.06 2.82 -35.75
N VAL A 115 2.37 2.71 -35.49
CA VAL A 115 3.20 3.68 -34.75
C VAL A 115 3.13 3.51 -33.22
N VAL A 116 3.59 2.34 -32.77
CA VAL A 116 4.25 2.20 -31.48
C VAL A 116 5.51 3.07 -31.56
N LYS A 117 5.47 4.27 -30.97
CA LYS A 117 6.68 5.05 -30.68
C LYS A 117 7.46 4.26 -29.62
N LYS A 118 8.46 3.48 -30.04
CA LYS A 118 9.49 2.95 -29.13
C LYS A 118 10.05 4.15 -28.34
N ARG A 119 9.86 4.14 -27.01
CA ARG A 119 10.36 5.20 -26.14
C ARG A 119 11.89 5.10 -26.09
N PRO A 120 12.64 6.22 -26.21
CA PRO A 120 14.09 6.17 -26.34
C PRO A 120 14.82 6.21 -24.99
N ASN A 121 14.30 5.55 -23.95
CA ASN A 121 14.95 5.48 -22.64
C ASN A 121 14.57 4.20 -21.89
N GLY A 122 15.35 3.13 -22.09
CA GLY A 122 15.86 2.17 -21.11
C GLY A 122 15.03 1.59 -19.95
N GLU A 123 13.71 1.76 -19.87
CA GLU A 123 12.87 1.09 -18.86
C GLU A 123 12.05 -0.04 -19.50
N ASP A 124 12.74 -1.01 -20.11
CA ASP A 124 12.18 -2.24 -20.73
C ASP A 124 11.70 -3.28 -19.69
N GLY A 125 11.47 -2.86 -18.44
CA GLY A 125 10.94 -3.70 -17.37
C GLY A 125 9.46 -3.44 -17.12
N PRO A 126 8.70 -4.45 -16.67
CA PRO A 126 7.27 -4.28 -16.39
C PRO A 126 7.01 -3.17 -15.36
N ALA A 127 5.90 -2.44 -15.51
CA ALA A 127 5.62 -1.22 -14.77
C ALA A 127 5.66 -1.38 -13.22
N PHE A 128 5.47 -2.59 -12.71
CA PHE A 128 5.58 -2.88 -11.27
C PHE A 128 7.02 -2.88 -10.72
N LEU A 129 8.04 -3.00 -11.58
CA LEU A 129 9.46 -2.88 -11.20
C LEU A 129 9.94 -1.43 -11.17
N ARG A 130 9.16 -0.50 -11.73
CA ARG A 130 9.51 0.93 -11.73
C ARG A 130 9.38 1.51 -10.33
N THR A 131 10.30 2.42 -10.01
CA THR A 131 10.26 3.19 -8.76
C THR A 131 8.98 4.04 -8.72
N PRO A 132 8.20 4.00 -7.63
CA PRO A 132 6.97 4.80 -7.51
C PRO A 132 7.27 6.30 -7.66
N ARG A 133 6.64 6.94 -8.64
CA ARG A 133 6.83 8.38 -8.89
C ARG A 133 5.85 9.20 -8.04
N PRO A 134 6.24 10.39 -7.53
CA PRO A 134 5.31 11.32 -6.92
C PRO A 134 4.25 11.79 -7.92
N VAL A 135 2.98 11.75 -7.52
CA VAL A 135 1.81 12.01 -8.38
C VAL A 135 1.10 13.28 -7.92
N PRO A 136 0.70 14.21 -8.82
CA PRO A 136 -0.19 15.31 -8.45
C PRO A 136 -1.53 14.80 -7.90
N LEU A 137 -2.03 15.42 -6.83
CA LEU A 137 -3.33 15.11 -6.23
C LEU A 137 -4.48 15.09 -7.25
N PRO A 138 -4.60 16.05 -8.20
CA PRO A 138 -5.68 16.02 -9.19
C PRO A 138 -5.68 14.75 -10.05
N ARG A 139 -4.49 14.29 -10.47
CA ARG A 139 -4.33 13.06 -11.27
C ARG A 139 -4.75 11.83 -10.47
N PHE A 140 -4.32 11.75 -9.21
CA PHE A 140 -4.72 10.68 -8.30
C PHE A 140 -6.25 10.61 -8.13
N LEU A 141 -6.89 11.75 -7.87
CA LEU A 141 -8.34 11.83 -7.69
C LEU A 141 -9.10 11.48 -8.98
N ALA A 142 -8.60 11.91 -10.15
CA ALA A 142 -9.20 11.55 -11.43
C ALA A 142 -9.21 10.04 -11.66
N ILE A 143 -8.10 9.35 -11.36
CA ILE A 143 -8.00 7.89 -11.47
C ILE A 143 -8.94 7.22 -10.45
N TYR A 144 -9.00 7.71 -9.21
CA TYR A 144 -9.93 7.22 -8.19
C TYR A 144 -11.40 7.31 -8.65
N HIS A 145 -11.84 8.48 -9.12
CA HIS A 145 -13.22 8.65 -9.59
C HIS A 145 -13.54 7.75 -10.78
N ARG A 146 -12.56 7.53 -11.67
CA ARG A 146 -12.71 6.60 -12.77
C ARG A 146 -12.92 5.16 -12.28
N LEU A 147 -12.11 4.70 -11.33
CA LEU A 147 -12.25 3.37 -10.74
C LEU A 147 -13.55 3.22 -9.95
N ALA A 148 -14.01 4.28 -9.30
CA ALA A 148 -15.29 4.31 -8.60
C ALA A 148 -16.51 4.30 -9.54
N ARG A 149 -16.32 4.61 -10.84
CA ARG A 149 -17.39 4.78 -11.84
C ARG A 149 -18.48 5.79 -11.39
N GLN A 150 -18.10 6.72 -10.52
CA GLN A 150 -18.98 7.72 -9.93
C GLN A 150 -18.34 9.10 -10.13
N GLY A 151 -19.07 10.00 -10.78
CA GLY A 151 -18.67 11.40 -10.86
C GLY A 151 -18.95 12.07 -9.52
N HIS A 152 -17.95 12.76 -8.96
CA HIS A 152 -18.09 13.67 -7.80
C HIS A 152 -18.18 13.03 -6.41
N LEU A 153 -17.31 12.06 -6.10
CA LEU A 153 -17.10 11.61 -4.71
C LEU A 153 -16.19 12.55 -3.91
N LEU A 154 -16.27 13.87 -4.11
CA LEU A 154 -15.53 14.83 -3.33
C LEU A 154 -16.39 15.23 -2.13
N GLY A 155 -16.08 14.66 -0.97
CA GLY A 155 -16.77 14.96 0.28
C GLY A 155 -15.89 14.69 1.49
N PRO A 156 -16.34 15.06 2.70
CA PRO A 156 -15.58 14.88 3.94
C PRO A 156 -15.10 13.43 4.13
N ALA A 157 -15.98 12.47 3.83
CA ALA A 157 -15.66 11.04 3.89
C ALA A 157 -14.46 10.65 3.00
N LEU A 158 -14.28 11.28 1.83
CA LEU A 158 -13.13 11.00 0.98
C LEU A 158 -11.83 11.45 1.67
N LEU A 159 -11.85 12.64 2.28
CA LEU A 159 -10.69 13.18 2.99
C LEU A 159 -10.35 12.32 4.21
N GLU A 160 -11.36 11.83 4.95
CA GLU A 160 -11.17 10.89 6.06
C GLU A 160 -10.50 9.59 5.61
N HIS A 161 -10.93 9.01 4.48
CA HIS A 161 -10.26 7.82 3.93
C HIS A 161 -8.82 8.12 3.50
N ILE A 162 -8.57 9.28 2.87
CA ILE A 162 -7.21 9.69 2.47
C ILE A 162 -6.32 9.89 3.71
N MET A 163 -6.86 10.46 4.78
CA MET A 163 -6.15 10.66 6.04
C MET A 163 -5.88 9.33 6.74
N SER A 164 -6.86 8.41 6.81
CA SER A 164 -6.64 7.06 7.34
C SER A 164 -5.54 6.32 6.59
N LEU A 165 -5.51 6.42 5.26
CA LEU A 165 -4.44 5.81 4.44
C LEU A 165 -3.07 6.48 4.62
N LYS A 166 -3.06 7.78 4.91
CA LYS A 166 -1.83 8.51 5.26
C LYS A 166 -1.31 8.07 6.63
N ASP A 167 -2.19 7.96 7.62
CA ASP A 167 -1.85 7.58 8.98
C ASP A 167 -1.41 6.10 9.06
N ALA A 168 -2.00 5.24 8.23
CA ALA A 168 -1.54 3.87 8.00
C ALA A 168 -0.21 3.77 7.23
N GLY A 169 0.38 4.89 6.79
CA GLY A 169 1.67 4.95 6.10
C GLY A 169 1.64 4.47 4.64
N LEU A 170 0.46 4.18 4.08
CA LEU A 170 0.28 3.71 2.70
C LEU A 170 0.40 4.86 1.68
N LEU A 171 0.02 6.07 2.10
CA LEU A 171 0.17 7.30 1.33
C LEU A 171 1.04 8.31 2.06
N ARG A 172 1.83 9.09 1.32
CA ARG A 172 2.61 10.20 1.86
C ARG A 172 2.44 11.43 1.00
N PHE A 173 2.10 12.56 1.61
CA PHE A 173 2.12 13.84 0.91
C PHE A 173 3.56 14.36 0.82
N ALA A 174 4.00 14.67 -0.40
CA ALA A 174 5.29 15.24 -0.72
C ALA A 174 5.12 16.73 -1.07
N GLY A 175 5.87 17.58 -0.39
CA GLY A 175 5.67 19.03 -0.37
C GLY A 175 5.44 19.46 1.07
N GLY A 176 6.35 20.27 1.62
CA GLY A 176 6.20 20.77 2.97
C GLY A 176 4.91 21.56 3.12
N CYS A 177 4.28 21.53 4.29
CA CYS A 177 3.12 22.33 4.67
C CYS A 177 3.33 23.86 4.55
N VAL A 178 4.40 24.33 3.92
CA VAL A 178 4.80 25.73 3.89
C VAL A 178 5.38 26.03 2.50
N ALA A 179 4.88 27.08 1.87
CA ALA A 179 5.40 27.74 0.66
C ALA A 179 5.07 27.10 -0.70
N SER A 180 3.80 27.15 -1.10
CA SER A 180 3.32 27.83 -2.33
C SER A 180 1.91 27.32 -2.66
N LEU A 181 0.90 28.20 -2.54
CA LEU A 181 -0.47 27.94 -3.01
C LEU A 181 -0.53 27.61 -4.52
N ASP A 182 0.55 27.85 -5.25
CA ASP A 182 0.70 27.64 -6.70
C ASP A 182 1.11 26.21 -7.11
N ARG A 183 1.51 25.34 -6.17
CA ARG A 183 1.94 23.98 -6.52
C ARG A 183 0.98 22.93 -6.00
N ASP A 184 0.38 22.20 -6.93
CA ASP A 184 -0.47 21.05 -6.62
C ASP A 184 0.24 20.09 -5.65
N PRO A 185 -0.41 19.69 -4.54
CA PRO A 185 0.18 18.75 -3.59
C PRO A 185 0.46 17.42 -4.30
N LYS A 186 1.62 16.83 -4.01
CA LYS A 186 2.02 15.54 -4.58
C LYS A 186 1.82 14.43 -3.57
N ILE A 187 1.43 13.26 -4.05
CA ILE A 187 1.27 12.03 -3.27
C ILE A 187 2.34 11.04 -3.71
N VAL A 188 2.97 10.40 -2.73
CA VAL A 188 3.88 9.27 -2.92
C VAL A 188 3.16 8.04 -2.40
N CYS A 189 2.99 7.05 -3.28
CA CYS A 189 2.42 5.76 -2.94
C CYS A 189 3.51 4.84 -2.37
N ARG A 190 3.23 4.20 -1.22
CA ARG A 190 4.12 3.20 -0.58
C ARG A 190 3.55 1.79 -0.63
N VAL A 191 2.46 1.60 -1.35
CA VAL A 191 1.77 0.32 -1.42
C VAL A 191 2.57 -0.69 -2.25
N GLU A 192 2.76 -1.88 -1.70
CA GLU A 192 3.41 -2.98 -2.40
C GLU A 192 2.45 -3.68 -3.37
N LEU A 193 3.03 -4.39 -4.36
CA LEU A 193 2.27 -5.11 -5.38
C LEU A 193 1.28 -6.15 -4.82
N PRO A 194 1.60 -6.95 -3.78
CA PRO A 194 0.67 -7.93 -3.23
C PRO A 194 -0.64 -7.29 -2.72
N LEU A 195 -0.53 -6.20 -1.96
CA LEU A 195 -1.68 -5.47 -1.45
C LEU A 195 -2.51 -4.83 -2.57
N ALA A 196 -1.86 -4.24 -3.56
CA ALA A 196 -2.56 -3.68 -4.72
C ALA A 196 -3.32 -4.76 -5.52
N ARG A 197 -2.71 -5.94 -5.73
CA ARG A 197 -3.33 -7.08 -6.41
C ARG A 197 -4.55 -7.60 -5.65
N ALA A 198 -4.42 -7.77 -4.35
CA ALA A 198 -5.53 -8.22 -3.53
C ALA A 198 -6.69 -7.20 -3.51
N CYS A 199 -6.39 -5.90 -3.42
CA CYS A 199 -7.40 -4.84 -3.56
C CYS A 199 -8.09 -4.86 -4.93
N ALA A 200 -7.33 -5.07 -6.01
CA ALA A 200 -7.88 -5.13 -7.36
C ALA A 200 -8.79 -6.35 -7.56
N ALA A 201 -8.41 -7.52 -7.00
CA ALA A 201 -9.21 -8.74 -7.04
C ALA A 201 -10.59 -8.53 -6.38
N GLU A 202 -10.65 -7.94 -5.19
CA GLU A 202 -11.93 -7.65 -4.53
C GLU A 202 -12.79 -6.61 -5.26
N LEU A 203 -12.14 -5.68 -5.96
CA LEU A 203 -12.82 -4.64 -6.73
C LEU A 203 -13.21 -5.09 -8.14
N ASN A 204 -12.88 -6.33 -8.53
CA ASN A 204 -13.03 -6.87 -9.89
C ASN A 204 -12.37 -5.97 -10.95
N VAL A 205 -11.17 -5.46 -10.66
CA VAL A 205 -10.36 -4.66 -11.57
C VAL A 205 -9.21 -5.52 -12.07
N ASP A 206 -9.09 -5.65 -13.39
CA ASP A 206 -7.94 -6.34 -13.98
C ASP A 206 -6.72 -5.41 -14.00
N MET A 207 -5.74 -5.67 -13.13
CA MET A 207 -4.49 -4.90 -13.09
C MET A 207 -3.61 -5.12 -14.32
N ALA A 208 -3.71 -6.27 -14.99
CA ALA A 208 -2.90 -6.57 -16.16
C ALA A 208 -3.22 -5.60 -17.32
N GLU A 209 -4.49 -5.19 -17.46
CA GLU A 209 -4.94 -4.19 -18.43
C GLU A 209 -4.18 -2.85 -18.29
N TYR A 210 -3.73 -2.51 -17.08
CA TYR A 210 -3.09 -1.23 -16.79
C TYR A 210 -1.56 -1.29 -16.70
N LEU A 211 -0.98 -2.44 -16.32
CA LEU A 211 0.45 -2.57 -16.01
C LEU A 211 1.24 -3.39 -17.05
N CYS A 212 0.56 -4.20 -17.86
CA CYS A 212 1.18 -4.97 -18.93
C CYS A 212 0.93 -4.27 -20.27
N ARG A 213 1.83 -3.35 -20.61
CA ARG A 213 2.05 -2.96 -22.01
C ARG A 213 3.53 -3.13 -22.30
N ASP A 214 3.82 -4.19 -23.04
CA ASP A 214 5.01 -4.34 -23.88
C ASP A 214 4.81 -3.56 -25.19
#